data_AF-A0A954M2Z3-F1
#
_entry.id   AF-A0A954M2Z3-F1
#
_cell.length_a   1.000
_cell.length_b   1.000
_cell.length_c   1.000
_cell.angle_alpha   90.00
_cell.angle_beta   90.00
_cell.angle_gamma   90.00
#
_symmetry.space_group_name_H-M   'P 1'
#
loop_
_entity.id
_entity.type
_entity.pdbx_description
1 polymer ?
#
loop_
_entity_poly.entity_id
_entity_poly.type
_entity_poly.pdbx_seq_one_letter_code
_entity_poly.pdbx_strand_id
1 'polypeptide(L)'
;MELLTALWNLVLALLAVIVTLLHSLVPWLPLIAWIAFWLLAVNWSKLYPALMERGGIVGVALLGLMTILIWGAIAPPDNGEYALYGLHVSNFVGKTVFVTGMFVIAAMCASVQLTGVCAPCCLFEEPVVEDHGHDDHHH
;
A
#
# COMPACT_ATOMS: atom_id res chain seq x y z
N MET A 1 -28.23 -37.72 -21.69
CA MET A 1 -27.42 -37.84 -20.46
C MET A 1 -26.06 -37.18 -20.64
N GLU A 2 -25.27 -37.57 -21.64
CA GLU A 2 -23.96 -36.96 -22.01
C GLU A 2 -23.91 -35.42 -21.98
N LEU A 3 -24.89 -34.74 -22.58
CA LEU A 3 -24.92 -33.28 -22.67
C LEU A 3 -25.15 -32.59 -21.32
N LEU A 4 -25.95 -33.20 -20.43
CA LEU A 4 -26.17 -32.70 -19.08
C LEU A 4 -24.90 -32.86 -18.22
N THR A 5 -24.19 -33.99 -18.37
CA THR A 5 -22.91 -34.24 -17.71
C THR A 5 -21.84 -33.26 -18.17
N ALA A 6 -21.77 -32.98 -19.47
CA ALA A 6 -20.84 -32.02 -20.03
C ALA A 6 -21.11 -30.58 -19.52
N LEU A 7 -22.39 -30.18 -19.45
CA LEU A 7 -22.78 -28.87 -18.95
C LEU A 7 -22.50 -28.72 -17.45
N TRP A 8 -22.73 -29.78 -16.67
CA TRP A 8 -22.38 -29.82 -15.25
C TRP A 8 -20.86 -29.74 -15.02
N ASN A 9 -20.09 -30.48 -15.80
CA ASN A 9 -18.62 -30.43 -15.75
C ASN A 9 -18.09 -29.04 -16.14
N LEU A 10 -18.73 -28.36 -17.10
CA LEU A 10 -18.37 -26.98 -17.47
C LEU A 10 -18.58 -26.02 -16.29
N VAL A 11 -19.71 -26.13 -15.58
CA VAL A 11 -19.99 -25.29 -14.40
C VAL A 11 -18.97 -25.55 -13.28
N LEU A 12 -18.66 -26.82 -13.00
CA LEU A 12 -17.65 -27.18 -12.01
C LEU A 12 -16.25 -26.68 -12.38
N ALA A 13 -15.89 -26.78 -13.66
CA ALA A 13 -14.61 -26.25 -14.16
C ALA A 13 -14.54 -24.73 -14.01
N LEU A 14 -15.62 -24.01 -14.32
CA LEU A 14 -15.68 -22.56 -14.16
C LEU A 14 -15.53 -22.15 -12.68
N LEU A 15 -16.21 -22.87 -11.78
CA LEU A 15 -16.09 -22.67 -10.33
C LEU A 15 -14.68 -22.95 -9.83
N ALA A 16 -14.06 -24.03 -10.30
CA ALA A 16 -12.68 -24.38 -9.96
C ALA A 16 -11.70 -23.29 -10.41
N VAL A 17 -11.89 -22.73 -11.61
CA VAL A 17 -11.07 -21.59 -12.09
C VAL A 17 -11.22 -20.39 -11.17
N ILE A 18 -12.46 -20.01 -10.81
CA ILE A 18 -12.71 -18.87 -9.91
C ILE A 18 -12.06 -19.09 -8.55
N VAL A 19 -12.21 -20.28 -7.95
CA VAL A 19 -11.59 -20.61 -6.66
C VAL A 19 -10.07 -20.57 -6.73
N THR A 20 -9.50 -21.12 -7.81
CA THR A 20 -8.04 -21.10 -8.02
C THR A 20 -7.52 -19.67 -8.16
N LEU A 21 -8.26 -18.82 -8.88
CA LEU A 21 -7.92 -17.43 -9.09
C LEU A 21 -8.02 -16.62 -7.80
N LEU A 22 -9.04 -16.87 -6.97
CA LEU A 22 -9.17 -16.29 -5.64
C LEU A 22 -8.04 -16.73 -4.70
N HIS A 23 -7.72 -18.02 -4.65
CA HIS A 23 -6.62 -18.53 -3.83
C HIS A 23 -5.28 -17.93 -4.27
N SER A 24 -5.09 -17.76 -5.58
CA SER A 24 -3.92 -17.05 -6.10
C SER A 24 -3.87 -15.57 -5.69
N LEU A 25 -5.02 -14.94 -5.40
CA LEU A 25 -5.11 -13.53 -4.99
C LEU A 25 -4.89 -13.33 -3.49
N VAL A 26 -5.25 -14.30 -2.65
CA VAL A 26 -5.10 -14.27 -1.18
C VAL A 26 -3.72 -13.77 -0.72
N PRO A 27 -2.58 -14.30 -1.21
CA PRO A 27 -1.26 -13.83 -0.76
C PRO A 27 -0.95 -12.38 -1.16
N TRP A 28 -1.65 -11.81 -2.15
CA TRP A 28 -1.46 -10.44 -2.62
C TRP A 28 -2.42 -9.44 -1.99
N LEU A 29 -3.45 -9.90 -1.27
CA LEU A 29 -4.37 -9.03 -0.52
C LEU A 29 -3.66 -7.97 0.34
N PRO A 30 -2.61 -8.28 1.13
CA PRO A 30 -1.94 -7.25 1.92
C PRO A 30 -1.32 -6.15 1.04
N LEU A 31 -0.78 -6.50 -0.13
CA LEU A 31 -0.20 -5.54 -1.05
C LEU A 31 -1.28 -4.67 -1.72
N ILE A 32 -2.39 -5.29 -2.14
CA ILE A 32 -3.54 -4.58 -2.71
C ILE A 32 -4.14 -3.62 -1.67
N ALA A 33 -4.30 -4.08 -0.42
CA ALA A 33 -4.78 -3.26 0.68
C ALA A 33 -3.82 -2.10 0.98
N TRP A 34 -2.51 -2.31 0.92
CA TRP A 34 -1.51 -1.26 1.07
C TRP A 34 -1.68 -0.18 -0.01
N ILE A 35 -1.79 -0.57 -1.27
CA ILE A 35 -2.01 0.36 -2.39
C ILE A 35 -3.33 1.12 -2.20
N ALA A 36 -4.42 0.42 -1.92
CA ALA A 36 -5.74 1.03 -1.73
C ALA A 36 -5.76 2.02 -0.55
N PHE A 37 -5.09 1.69 0.55
CA PHE A 37 -4.95 2.58 1.70
C PHE A 37 -4.23 3.89 1.32
N TRP A 38 -3.06 3.80 0.69
CA TRP A 38 -2.31 4.99 0.31
C TRP A 38 -2.94 5.78 -0.84
N LEU A 39 -3.75 5.14 -1.68
CA LEU A 39 -4.41 5.78 -2.80
C LEU A 39 -5.77 6.39 -2.46
N LEU A 40 -6.53 5.84 -1.50
CA LEU A 40 -7.89 6.30 -1.20
C LEU A 40 -8.07 6.81 0.23
N ALA A 41 -7.36 6.26 1.21
CA ALA A 41 -7.55 6.63 2.62
C ALA A 41 -6.68 7.82 3.04
N VAL A 42 -5.51 7.98 2.41
CA VAL A 42 -4.54 9.02 2.78
C VAL A 42 -4.68 10.23 1.89
N ASN A 43 -4.87 11.40 2.49
CA ASN A 43 -4.84 12.68 1.79
C ASN A 43 -3.39 13.20 1.70
N TRP A 44 -2.76 12.97 0.55
CA TRP A 44 -1.37 13.37 0.33
C TRP A 44 -1.17 14.89 0.25
N SER A 45 -2.21 15.68 -0.06
CA SER A 45 -2.10 17.14 -0.07
C SER A 45 -1.79 17.72 1.32
N LYS A 46 -2.28 17.08 2.39
CA LYS A 46 -1.98 17.45 3.79
C LYS A 46 -0.75 16.75 4.33
N LEU A 47 -0.55 15.49 3.92
CA LEU A 47 0.55 14.67 4.42
C LEU A 47 1.91 15.12 3.85
N TYR A 48 1.97 15.51 2.58
CA TYR A 48 3.20 15.94 1.92
C TYR A 48 3.89 17.13 2.64
N PRO A 49 3.23 18.27 2.92
CA PRO A 49 3.85 19.37 3.64
C PRO A 49 4.23 18.98 5.07
N ALA A 50 3.45 18.12 5.75
CA ALA A 50 3.82 17.60 7.07
C ALA A 50 5.12 16.76 7.04
N LEU A 51 5.33 15.98 5.98
CA LEU A 51 6.55 15.16 5.84
C LEU A 51 7.77 16.00 5.44
N MET A 52 7.62 16.88 4.44
CA MET A 52 8.74 17.62 3.85
C MET A 52 9.05 18.92 4.60
N GLU A 53 8.04 19.73 4.92
CA GLU A 53 8.26 21.06 5.50
C GLU A 53 8.44 21.01 7.01
N ARG A 54 7.73 20.08 7.69
CA ARG A 54 7.82 19.91 9.15
C ARG A 54 8.81 18.83 9.58
N GLY A 55 9.58 18.27 8.63
CA GLY A 55 10.64 17.29 8.91
C GLY A 55 10.14 15.90 9.34
N GLY A 56 8.85 15.58 9.13
CA GLY A 56 8.28 14.27 9.46
C GLY A 56 8.96 13.08 8.77
N ILE A 57 9.72 13.33 7.69
CA ILE A 57 10.48 12.32 6.96
C ILE A 57 11.47 11.55 7.84
N VAL A 58 12.05 12.18 8.87
CA VAL A 58 12.99 11.51 9.79
C VAL A 58 12.26 10.43 10.59
N GLY A 59 11.04 10.71 11.05
CA GLY A 59 10.21 9.72 11.74
C GLY A 59 9.87 8.53 10.84
N VAL A 60 9.55 8.79 9.58
CA VAL A 60 9.28 7.74 8.57
C VAL A 60 10.52 6.89 8.32
N ALA A 61 11.70 7.50 8.18
CA ALA A 61 12.96 6.80 8.00
C ALA A 61 13.32 5.90 9.20
N LEU A 62 13.14 6.42 10.42
CA LEU A 62 13.36 5.65 11.65
C LEU A 62 12.38 4.48 11.78
N LEU A 63 11.11 4.70 11.42
CA LEU A 63 10.09 3.64 11.41
C LEU A 63 10.42 2.57 10.37
N GLY A 64 10.89 2.96 9.19
CA GLY A 64 11.40 2.04 8.18
C GLY A 64 12.57 1.21 8.69
N LEU A 65 13.55 1.84 9.33
CA LEU A 65 14.69 1.17 9.93
C LEU A 65 14.26 0.16 11.01
N MET A 66 13.38 0.57 11.93
CA MET A 66 12.84 -0.32 12.96
C MET A 66 12.11 -1.51 12.34
N THR A 67 11.31 -1.28 11.29
CA THR A 67 10.60 -2.34 10.58
C THR A 67 11.56 -3.36 9.97
N ILE A 68 12.65 -2.90 9.34
CA ILE A 68 13.68 -3.78 8.77
C ILE A 68 14.34 -4.63 9.86
N LEU A 69 14.69 -4.03 11.00
CA LEU A 69 15.35 -4.73 12.11
C LEU A 69 14.42 -5.76 12.76
N ILE A 70 13.19 -5.37 13.08
CA ILE A 70 12.19 -6.26 13.69
C ILE A 70 11.87 -7.42 12.74
N TRP A 71 11.62 -7.14 11.46
CA TRP A 71 11.29 -8.17 10.49
C TRP A 71 12.48 -9.08 10.19
N GLY A 72 13.69 -8.53 10.14
CA GLY A 72 14.93 -9.30 10.01
C GLY A 72 15.14 -10.26 11.18
N ALA A 73 14.72 -9.90 12.39
CA ALA A 73 14.86 -10.73 13.60
C ALA A 73 13.77 -11.80 13.75
N ILE A 74 12.52 -11.50 13.37
CA ILE A 74 11.38 -12.43 13.58
C ILE A 74 11.34 -13.54 12.54
N ALA A 75 11.71 -13.24 11.28
CA ALA A 75 11.61 -14.18 10.16
C ALA A 75 12.94 -14.27 9.40
N PRO A 76 13.98 -14.88 10.01
CA PRO A 76 15.19 -15.24 9.29
C PRO A 76 14.89 -16.36 8.28
N PRO A 77 15.42 -16.29 7.06
CA PRO A 77 15.30 -17.38 6.09
C PRO A 77 16.14 -18.58 6.52
N ASP A 78 15.74 -19.80 6.14
CA ASP A 78 16.36 -21.06 6.59
C ASP A 78 17.88 -21.17 6.29
N ASN A 79 18.35 -20.50 5.22
CA ASN A 79 19.78 -20.42 4.85
C ASN A 79 20.45 -19.08 5.23
N GLY A 80 19.77 -18.16 5.90
CA GLY A 80 20.30 -16.83 6.24
C GLY A 80 20.42 -15.84 5.07
N GLU A 81 20.15 -16.30 3.85
CA GLU A 81 20.26 -15.55 2.59
C GLU A 81 18.92 -15.48 1.84
N TYR A 82 18.71 -14.37 1.14
CA TYR A 82 17.64 -14.20 0.17
C TYR A 82 18.21 -14.26 -1.25
N ALA A 83 17.59 -15.05 -2.12
CA ALA A 83 17.87 -14.99 -3.56
C ALA A 83 17.00 -13.90 -4.21
N LEU A 84 17.61 -12.74 -4.50
CA LEU A 84 16.97 -11.65 -5.24
C LEU A 84 17.49 -11.67 -6.68
N TYR A 85 16.64 -12.04 -7.64
CA TYR A 85 16.97 -12.10 -9.07
C TYR A 85 18.24 -12.90 -9.40
N GLY A 86 18.49 -13.98 -8.67
CA GLY A 86 19.68 -14.83 -8.82
C GLY A 86 20.91 -14.39 -8.01
N LEU A 87 20.82 -13.28 -7.28
CA LEU A 87 21.86 -12.81 -6.37
C LEU A 87 21.53 -13.19 -4.93
N HIS A 88 22.49 -13.77 -4.24
CA HIS A 88 22.37 -14.09 -2.81
C HIS A 88 22.72 -12.86 -1.98
N VAL A 89 21.75 -12.36 -1.23
CA VAL A 89 21.87 -11.15 -0.41
C VAL A 89 21.52 -11.47 1.03
N SER A 90 22.21 -10.79 1.96
CA SER A 90 21.97 -10.94 3.39
C SER A 90 20.50 -10.64 3.75
N ASN A 91 19.96 -11.34 4.74
CA ASN A 91 18.60 -11.16 5.27
C ASN A 91 18.20 -9.67 5.42
N PHE A 92 19.03 -8.87 6.08
CA PHE A 92 18.74 -7.44 6.30
C PHE A 92 18.72 -6.62 5.02
N VAL A 93 19.55 -6.96 4.03
CA VAL A 93 19.55 -6.28 2.72
C VAL A 93 18.26 -6.61 1.98
N GLY A 94 17.83 -7.87 1.97
CA GLY A 94 16.56 -8.27 1.37
C GLY A 94 15.37 -7.54 1.99
N LYS A 95 15.29 -7.49 3.34
CA LYS A 95 14.24 -6.76 4.04
C LYS A 95 14.27 -5.25 3.77
N THR A 96 15.46 -4.65 3.64
CA THR A 96 15.61 -3.24 3.24
C THR A 96 14.97 -2.98 1.88
N VAL A 97 15.21 -3.85 0.89
CA VAL A 97 14.62 -3.72 -0.45
C VAL A 97 13.09 -3.81 -0.38
N PHE A 98 12.54 -4.76 0.37
CA PHE A 98 11.09 -4.88 0.53
C PHE A 98 10.46 -3.64 1.18
N VAL A 99 11.00 -3.19 2.31
CA VAL A 99 10.48 -2.03 3.04
C VAL A 99 10.61 -0.76 2.20
N THR A 100 11.72 -0.59 1.49
CA THR A 100 11.90 0.53 0.54
C THR A 100 10.88 0.47 -0.59
N GLY A 101 10.63 -0.72 -1.15
CA GLY A 101 9.60 -0.92 -2.17
C GLY A 101 8.20 -0.52 -1.69
N MET A 102 7.84 -0.85 -0.44
CA MET A 102 6.55 -0.43 0.14
C MET A 102 6.42 1.10 0.23
N PHE A 103 7.50 1.80 0.60
CA PHE A 103 7.51 3.27 0.62
C PHE A 103 7.46 3.87 -0.79
N VAL A 104 8.15 3.27 -1.76
CA VAL A 104 8.09 3.71 -3.17
C VAL A 104 6.66 3.58 -3.69
N ILE A 105 5.97 2.47 -3.41
CA ILE A 105 4.56 2.30 -3.79
C ILE A 105 3.69 3.40 -3.18
N ALA A 106 3.87 3.71 -1.89
CA ALA A 106 3.15 4.81 -1.24
C ALA A 106 3.44 6.17 -1.91
N ALA A 107 4.69 6.45 -2.24
CA ALA A 107 5.08 7.68 -2.94
C ALA A 107 4.56 7.74 -4.39
N MET A 108 4.48 6.61 -5.09
CA MET A 108 3.82 6.54 -6.41
C MET A 108 2.32 6.85 -6.29
N CYS A 109 1.64 6.33 -5.27
CA CYS A 109 0.23 6.67 -5.01
C CYS A 109 0.07 8.16 -4.71
N ALA A 110 0.98 8.76 -3.94
CA ALA A 110 1.03 10.20 -3.70
C ALA A 110 1.14 10.99 -5.01
N SER A 111 2.02 10.55 -5.90
CA SER A 111 2.25 11.20 -7.20
C SER A 111 0.99 11.17 -8.07
N VAL A 112 0.29 10.04 -8.09
CA VAL A 112 -0.98 9.88 -8.83
C VAL A 112 -2.09 10.76 -8.24
N GLN A 113 -2.20 10.88 -6.91
CA GLN A 113 -3.18 11.79 -6.31
C GLN A 113 -2.86 13.27 -6.60
N LEU A 114 -1.60 13.69 -6.45
CA LEU A 114 -1.20 15.09 -6.61
C LEU A 114 -1.32 15.58 -8.07
N THR A 115 -1.27 14.68 -9.05
CA THR A 115 -1.56 15.01 -10.46
C THR A 115 -3.05 15.24 -10.74
N GLY A 116 -3.94 14.98 -9.78
CA GLY A 116 -5.38 15.21 -9.90
C GLY A 116 -6.15 14.16 -10.68
N VAL A 117 -5.48 13.13 -11.23
CA VAL A 117 -6.12 12.06 -12.04
C VAL A 117 -7.12 11.24 -11.23
N CYS A 118 -6.89 11.08 -9.91
CA CYS A 118 -7.79 10.36 -9.02
C CYS A 118 -8.76 11.26 -8.23
N ALA A 119 -8.89 12.54 -8.56
CA ALA A 119 -9.78 13.48 -7.85
C ALA A 119 -11.23 12.99 -7.67
N PRO A 120 -11.88 12.29 -8.64
CA PRO A 120 -13.23 11.77 -8.45
C PRO A 120 -13.32 10.61 -7.43
N CYS A 121 -12.24 9.87 -7.23
CA CYS A 121 -12.18 8.72 -6.31
C CYS A 121 -11.67 9.09 -4.93
N CYS A 122 -11.07 10.28 -4.78
CA CYS A 122 -10.46 10.80 -3.57
C CYS A 122 -11.29 11.98 -3.05
N LEU A 123 -12.59 11.77 -2.79
CA LEU A 123 -13.45 12.81 -2.23
C LEU A 123 -13.14 12.96 -0.74
N PHE A 124 -12.10 13.73 -0.44
CA PHE A 124 -11.85 14.21 0.91
C PHE A 124 -12.77 15.42 1.13
N GLU A 125 -13.99 15.17 1.60
CA GLU A 125 -14.92 16.23 2.01
C GLU A 125 -14.26 17.04 3.12
N GLU A 126 -13.81 18.24 2.78
CA GLU A 126 -13.24 19.16 3.76
C GLU A 126 -14.42 19.86 4.44
N PRO A 127 -14.62 19.71 5.76
CA PRO A 127 -15.67 20.47 6.42
C PRO A 127 -15.37 21.95 6.21
N VAL A 128 -16.31 22.67 5.63
CA VAL A 128 -16.27 24.13 5.52
C VAL A 128 -16.15 24.65 6.94
N VAL A 129 -14.94 25.04 7.33
CA VAL A 129 -14.76 25.85 8.54
C VAL A 129 -15.35 27.19 8.16
N GLU A 130 -16.61 27.41 8.53
CA GLU A 130 -17.20 28.74 8.53
C GLU A 130 -16.29 29.60 9.41
N ASP A 131 -15.48 30.43 8.76
CA ASP A 131 -14.66 31.44 9.39
C ASP A 131 -15.63 32.43 10.05
N HIS A 132 -15.89 32.23 11.35
CA HIS A 132 -16.56 33.24 12.15
C HIS A 132 -15.60 34.44 12.22
N GLY A 133 -15.84 35.38 11.30
CA GLY A 133 -15.10 36.62 11.21
C GLY A 133 -15.01 37.29 12.57
N HIS A 134 -13.79 37.41 13.07
CA HIS A 134 -13.45 38.36 14.12
C HIS A 134 -13.23 39.73 13.45
N ASP A 135 -14.33 40.35 13.03
CA ASP A 135 -14.44 41.80 13.01
C ASP A 135 -14.76 42.22 14.44
N ASP A 136 -13.79 42.82 15.14
CA ASP A 136 -14.06 43.78 16.22
C ASP A 136 -12.80 44.62 16.51
N HIS A 137 -12.67 45.69 15.73
CA HIS A 137 -12.64 47.09 16.17
C HIS A 137 -11.85 47.53 17.45
N HIS A 138 -10.97 48.52 17.21
CA HIS A 138 -10.52 49.62 18.10
C HIS A 138 -9.45 49.34 19.17
N HIS A 139 -8.25 49.89 18.98
CA HIS A 139 -7.75 51.09 19.69
C HIS A 139 -6.37 51.53 19.18
#